data_AF-A0A0R2HAK3-F1
#
_entry.id   AF-A0A0R2HAK3-F1
#
_cell.length_a   1.000
_cell.length_b   1.000
_cell.length_c   1.000
_cell.angle_alpha   90.00
_cell.angle_beta   90.00
_cell.angle_gamma   90.00
#
_symmetry.space_group_name_H-M   'P 1'
#
loop_
_entity.id
_entity.type
_entity.pdbx_description
1 polymer ?
#
loop_
_entity_poly.entity_id
_entity_poly.type
_entity_poly.pdbx_seq_one_letter_code
_entity_poly.pdbx_strand_id
1 'polypeptide(L)'
;MQPVYILKWDQLSAHAFTYGADITYPDVTTVAYANSLQPSGKPIYTWENLSAQQASDAGIRQSVVMPILEPDHTYHVQANLTATPVNSVGISVDFLDYEGHVMERIVQTTSSFDFTFPYDAIDYRISIVKFNNEELQFDSILLAESDLFTTMTFETDPAIDAVVAKNRELSQSGQTATVLLKKVNYPVDTMYIDARFDEAVYLGMTASMLADKERLKSYFEQVQATAQMADLSISDVEVTGIGMGTDAAVKLFRDKWQNHKD
;
A
#
# COMPACT_ATOMS: atom_id res chain seq x y z
N MET A 1 -5.42 -15.32 -9.92
CA MET A 1 -5.28 -13.94 -9.43
C MET A 1 -4.14 -13.92 -8.45
N GLN A 2 -3.15 -13.03 -8.63
CA GLN A 2 -1.99 -12.90 -7.75
C GLN A 2 -2.20 -11.69 -6.83
N PRO A 3 -1.95 -11.80 -5.52
CA PRO A 3 -2.13 -10.69 -4.59
C PRO A 3 -0.97 -9.69 -4.67
N VAL A 4 -1.31 -8.41 -4.53
CA VAL A 4 -0.38 -7.31 -4.24
C VAL A 4 -0.84 -6.69 -2.94
N TYR A 5 0.02 -6.73 -1.94
CA TYR A 5 -0.25 -6.17 -0.63
C TYR A 5 0.19 -4.71 -0.60
N ILE A 6 -0.66 -3.85 -0.05
CA ILE A 6 -0.44 -2.41 0.02
C ILE A 6 -0.35 -2.04 1.50
N LEU A 7 0.85 -1.74 1.97
CA LEU A 7 1.12 -1.37 3.35
C LEU A 7 1.19 0.16 3.43
N LYS A 8 0.33 0.73 4.28
CA LYS A 8 0.18 2.17 4.53
C LYS A 8 0.43 2.47 5.99
N TRP A 9 0.75 3.71 6.31
CA TRP A 9 0.97 4.13 7.68
C TRP A 9 -0.37 4.55 8.32
N ASP A 10 -0.75 3.94 9.44
CA ASP A 10 -1.99 4.31 10.15
C ASP A 10 -1.93 5.66 10.88
N GLN A 11 -3.09 6.26 11.12
CA GLN A 11 -3.16 7.52 11.88
C GLN A 11 -3.04 7.33 13.40
N LEU A 12 -2.99 6.10 13.90
CA LEU A 12 -2.99 5.78 15.33
C LEU A 12 -1.60 5.91 15.96
N SER A 13 -0.54 6.00 15.15
CA SER A 13 0.86 6.24 15.57
C SER A 13 1.43 5.23 16.57
N ALA A 14 0.71 4.16 16.91
CA ALA A 14 1.13 3.20 17.92
C ALA A 14 2.35 2.37 17.50
N HIS A 15 2.50 2.18 16.19
CA HIS A 15 3.66 1.53 15.59
C HIS A 15 4.78 2.52 15.23
N ALA A 16 4.57 3.82 15.47
CA ALA A 16 5.52 4.88 15.14
C ALA A 16 6.43 5.24 16.32
N PHE A 17 7.65 5.65 16.03
CA PHE A 17 8.49 6.34 17.01
C PHE A 17 8.02 7.78 17.19
N THR A 18 7.21 8.05 18.20
CA THR A 18 6.55 9.36 18.40
C THR A 18 7.31 10.34 19.29
N TYR A 19 8.29 9.88 20.08
CA TYR A 19 8.98 10.75 21.04
C TYR A 19 9.81 11.82 20.32
N GLY A 20 9.37 13.09 20.41
CA GLY A 20 10.02 14.22 19.73
C GLY A 20 9.80 14.25 18.22
N ALA A 21 8.81 13.49 17.71
CA ALA A 21 8.47 13.48 16.30
C ALA A 21 7.35 14.46 15.98
N ASP A 22 7.49 15.15 14.85
CA ASP A 22 6.40 15.85 14.18
C ASP A 22 5.83 14.94 13.08
N ILE A 23 4.54 14.59 13.19
CA ILE A 23 3.84 13.71 12.25
C ILE A 23 2.62 14.45 11.70
N THR A 24 2.56 14.60 10.37
CA THR A 24 1.45 15.23 9.66
C THR A 24 0.98 14.38 8.48
N TYR A 25 -0.20 14.68 7.96
CA TYR A 25 -0.85 13.93 6.89
C TYR A 25 -1.19 14.89 5.75
N PRO A 26 -0.24 15.17 4.83
CA PRO A 26 -0.44 16.16 3.77
C PRO A 26 -1.57 15.79 2.81
N ASP A 27 -1.72 14.50 2.52
CA ASP A 27 -2.69 13.94 1.58
C ASP A 27 -3.47 12.77 2.22
N VAL A 28 -4.27 12.06 1.42
CA VAL A 28 -5.13 10.96 1.91
C VAL A 28 -4.31 9.82 2.52
N THR A 29 -3.16 9.49 1.92
CA THR A 29 -2.31 8.37 2.36
C THR A 29 -0.88 8.77 2.73
N THR A 30 -0.41 9.94 2.32
CA THR A 30 0.94 10.42 2.65
C THR A 30 1.08 10.76 4.13
N VAL A 31 2.14 10.26 4.75
CA VAL A 31 2.57 10.62 6.09
C VAL A 31 3.91 11.35 6.01
N ALA A 32 3.94 12.57 6.53
CA ALA A 32 5.17 13.32 6.71
C ALA A 32 5.66 13.18 8.15
N TYR A 33 6.90 12.73 8.32
CA TYR A 33 7.56 12.46 9.59
C TYR A 33 8.86 13.25 9.68
N ALA A 34 9.08 13.95 10.79
CA ALA A 34 10.36 14.59 11.09
C ALA A 34 10.73 14.36 12.56
N ASN A 35 11.97 13.91 12.81
CA ASN A 35 12.47 13.76 14.17
C ASN A 35 14.01 13.77 14.20
N SER A 36 14.60 14.91 14.52
CA SER A 36 16.06 15.05 14.61
C SER A 36 16.67 14.31 15.81
N LEU A 37 15.89 14.02 16.86
CA LEU A 37 16.36 13.42 18.11
C LEU A 37 16.27 11.90 18.13
N GLN A 38 15.53 11.28 17.21
CA GLN A 38 15.43 9.82 17.12
C GLN A 38 16.83 9.20 16.85
N PRO A 39 17.24 8.17 17.61
CA PRO A 39 18.50 7.48 17.34
C PRO A 39 18.52 6.77 15.98
N SER A 40 19.67 6.78 15.32
CA SER A 40 19.92 5.98 14.11
C SER A 40 19.82 4.47 14.41
N GLY A 41 19.37 3.69 13.41
CA GLY A 41 19.17 2.25 13.48
C GLY A 41 17.87 1.82 14.18
N LYS A 42 16.98 2.77 14.53
CA LYS A 42 15.68 2.47 15.14
C LYS A 42 14.55 2.55 14.11
N PRO A 43 13.52 1.69 14.22
CA PRO A 43 12.30 1.84 13.43
C PRO A 43 11.66 3.22 13.65
N ILE A 44 11.32 3.88 12.55
CA ILE A 44 10.41 5.02 12.47
C ILE A 44 8.97 4.50 12.57
N TYR A 45 8.64 3.46 11.81
CA TYR A 45 7.33 2.79 11.81
C TYR A 45 7.50 1.31 11.50
N THR A 46 6.65 0.46 12.07
CA THR A 46 6.68 -0.99 11.90
C THR A 46 5.30 -1.55 11.56
N TRP A 47 5.20 -2.28 10.45
CA TRP A 47 4.06 -3.17 10.19
C TRP A 47 4.38 -4.55 10.74
N GLU A 48 3.61 -5.00 11.73
CA GLU A 48 3.77 -6.30 12.37
C GLU A 48 2.43 -6.84 12.86
N ASN A 49 2.32 -8.16 12.99
CA ASN A 49 1.24 -8.78 13.72
C ASN A 49 1.50 -8.64 15.22
N LEU A 50 0.63 -7.92 15.93
CA LEU A 50 0.67 -7.89 17.38
C LEU A 50 -0.20 -8.99 17.97
N SER A 51 0.29 -9.63 19.04
CA SER A 51 -0.58 -10.46 19.89
C SER A 51 -1.67 -9.62 20.55
N ALA A 52 -2.77 -10.25 20.98
CA ALA A 52 -3.86 -9.57 21.66
C ALA A 52 -3.39 -8.80 22.91
N GLN A 53 -2.41 -9.35 23.64
CA GLN A 53 -1.82 -8.70 24.80
C GLN A 53 -1.03 -7.45 24.39
N GLN A 54 -0.14 -7.56 23.39
CA GLN A 54 0.63 -6.41 22.90
C GLN A 54 -0.26 -5.30 22.35
N ALA A 55 -1.30 -5.65 21.59
CA ALA A 55 -2.27 -4.69 21.10
C ALA A 55 -3.00 -3.99 22.26
N SER A 56 -3.42 -4.76 23.27
CA SER A 56 -4.05 -4.20 24.49
C SER A 56 -3.10 -3.27 25.26
N ASP A 57 -1.84 -3.66 25.45
CA ASP A 57 -0.84 -2.87 26.18
C ASP A 57 -0.50 -1.57 25.44
N ALA A 58 -0.51 -1.60 24.11
CA ALA A 58 -0.37 -0.42 23.25
C ALA A 58 -1.68 0.38 23.10
N GLY A 59 -2.79 -0.05 23.71
CA GLY A 59 -4.08 0.64 23.64
C GLY A 59 -4.71 0.66 22.24
N ILE A 60 -4.31 -0.28 21.37
CA ILE A 60 -4.77 -0.38 19.99
C ILE A 60 -5.60 -1.63 19.76
N ARG A 61 -6.46 -1.58 18.73
CA ARG A 61 -7.10 -2.79 18.25
C ARG A 61 -6.06 -3.63 17.53
N GLN A 62 -6.13 -4.95 17.70
CA GLN A 62 -5.42 -5.88 16.84
C GLN A 62 -6.02 -5.74 15.43
N SER A 63 -5.42 -4.88 14.62
CA SER A 63 -6.00 -4.43 13.34
C SER A 63 -5.03 -4.48 12.17
N VAL A 64 -3.74 -4.64 12.44
CA VAL A 64 -2.75 -4.93 11.38
C VAL A 64 -2.73 -6.44 11.20
N VAL A 65 -3.11 -6.89 10.00
CA VAL A 65 -2.96 -8.29 9.59
C VAL A 65 -1.92 -8.29 8.48
N MET A 66 -0.70 -8.67 8.82
CA MET A 66 0.35 -8.85 7.81
C MET A 66 -0.03 -10.01 6.89
N PRO A 67 0.24 -9.90 5.58
CA PRO A 67 0.01 -10.98 4.64
C PRO A 67 0.78 -12.24 5.01
N ILE A 68 0.18 -13.42 4.84
CA ILE A 68 0.91 -14.68 4.96
C ILE A 68 1.75 -14.87 3.69
N LEU A 69 3.05 -15.07 3.86
CA LEU A 69 3.99 -15.35 2.78
C LEU A 69 4.27 -16.86 2.72
N GLU A 70 4.49 -17.38 1.51
CA GLU A 70 4.81 -18.78 1.28
C GLU A 70 6.31 -19.03 1.52
N PRO A 71 6.66 -20.07 2.32
CA PRO A 71 8.04 -20.54 2.49
C PRO A 71 8.78 -20.73 1.17
N ASP A 72 10.05 -20.31 1.12
CA ASP A 72 10.96 -20.42 -0.02
C ASP A 72 10.53 -19.66 -1.30
N HIS A 73 9.51 -18.80 -1.20
CA HIS A 73 9.11 -17.91 -2.29
C HIS A 73 9.84 -16.56 -2.18
N THR A 74 10.13 -15.96 -3.34
CA THR A 74 10.80 -14.67 -3.44
C THR A 74 9.79 -13.55 -3.68
N TYR A 75 9.86 -12.55 -2.82
CA TYR A 75 8.97 -11.39 -2.81
C TYR A 75 9.75 -10.12 -3.12
N HIS A 76 9.08 -9.22 -3.82
CA HIS A 76 9.58 -7.90 -4.13
C HIS A 76 8.92 -6.85 -3.25
N VAL A 77 9.74 -5.95 -2.71
CA VAL A 77 9.32 -4.76 -1.98
C VAL A 77 9.52 -3.56 -2.89
N GLN A 78 8.48 -2.75 -3.08
CA GLN A 78 8.57 -1.40 -3.65
C GLN A 78 8.05 -0.40 -2.62
N ALA A 79 8.93 0.38 -2.00
CA ALA A 79 8.62 1.46 -1.07
C ALA A 79 8.49 2.79 -1.82
N ASN A 80 7.29 3.38 -1.78
CA ASN A 80 6.99 4.69 -2.32
C ASN A 80 7.17 5.72 -1.19
N LEU A 81 8.36 6.33 -1.15
CA LEU A 81 8.74 7.31 -0.15
C LEU A 81 9.79 8.27 -0.69
N THR A 82 9.91 9.44 -0.06
CA THR A 82 11.04 10.35 -0.21
C THR A 82 11.63 10.67 1.16
N ALA A 83 12.94 10.86 1.22
CA ALA A 83 13.64 11.14 2.46
C ALA A 83 14.72 12.20 2.24
N THR A 84 14.86 13.08 3.23
CA THR A 84 15.89 14.11 3.29
C THR A 84 16.76 13.87 4.52
N PRO A 85 18.08 13.72 4.37
CA PRO A 85 18.83 13.53 3.11
C PRO A 85 18.42 12.26 2.34
N VAL A 86 18.79 12.15 1.07
CA VAL A 86 18.54 10.93 0.27
C VAL A 86 19.23 9.72 0.92
N ASN A 87 18.58 8.54 0.88
CA ASN A 87 19.04 7.30 1.53
C ASN A 87 19.23 7.40 3.05
N SER A 88 18.59 8.38 3.69
CA SER A 88 18.66 8.56 5.14
C SER A 88 17.70 7.67 5.93
N VAL A 89 16.84 6.92 5.23
CA VAL A 89 16.02 5.83 5.77
C VAL A 89 16.33 4.54 5.00
N GLY A 90 15.98 3.40 5.59
CA GLY A 90 15.93 2.12 4.89
C GLY A 90 14.68 1.36 5.22
N ILE A 91 14.44 0.28 4.48
CA ILE A 91 13.41 -0.70 4.80
C ILE A 91 14.10 -1.93 5.38
N SER A 92 13.60 -2.41 6.52
CA SER A 92 14.01 -3.69 7.07
C SER A 92 12.89 -4.71 7.00
N VAL A 93 13.27 -5.97 6.78
CA VAL A 93 12.40 -7.14 6.91
C VAL A 93 13.02 -8.05 7.97
N ASP A 94 12.30 -8.26 9.06
CA ASP A 94 12.70 -9.21 10.12
C ASP A 94 11.87 -10.47 10.00
N PHE A 95 12.51 -11.62 9.91
CA PHE A 95 11.84 -12.92 9.93
C PHE A 95 11.81 -13.47 11.36
N LEU A 96 10.65 -13.98 11.77
CA LEU A 96 10.36 -14.35 13.15
C LEU A 96 10.12 -15.85 13.27
N ASP A 97 10.69 -16.45 14.33
CA ASP A 97 10.38 -17.82 14.73
C ASP A 97 9.04 -17.92 15.47
N TYR A 98 8.68 -19.14 15.88
CA TYR A 98 7.41 -19.41 16.58
C TYR A 98 7.32 -18.77 17.96
N GLU A 99 8.44 -18.32 18.53
CA GLU A 99 8.52 -17.60 19.80
C GLU A 99 8.52 -16.07 19.60
N GLY A 100 8.53 -15.61 18.34
CA GLY A 100 8.59 -14.20 17.98
C GLY A 100 10.00 -13.60 18.03
N HIS A 101 11.05 -14.42 18.08
CA HIS A 101 12.43 -13.96 17.99
C HIS A 101 12.84 -13.71 16.54
N VAL A 102 13.64 -12.67 16.34
CA VAL A 102 14.21 -12.37 15.01
C VAL A 102 15.27 -13.42 14.68
N MET A 103 14.99 -14.24 13.68
CA MET A 103 15.90 -15.25 13.14
C MET A 103 16.93 -14.60 12.22
N GLU A 104 16.44 -13.75 11.33
CA GLU A 104 17.22 -13.03 10.33
C GLU A 104 16.61 -11.65 10.10
N ARG A 105 17.46 -10.70 9.74
CA ARG A 105 17.08 -9.33 9.38
C ARG A 105 17.76 -8.93 8.08
N ILE A 106 16.97 -8.48 7.13
CA ILE A 106 17.41 -7.77 5.93
C ILE A 106 17.21 -6.28 6.16
N VAL A 107 18.17 -5.46 5.74
CA VAL A 107 18.04 -3.98 5.74
C VAL A 107 18.56 -3.44 4.41
N GLN A 108 17.73 -2.70 3.70
CA GLN A 108 18.08 -2.06 2.43
C GLN A 108 17.80 -0.57 2.48
N THR A 109 18.73 0.24 1.97
CA THR A 109 18.52 1.69 1.77
C THR A 109 17.87 1.99 0.41
N THR A 110 17.80 1.00 -0.48
CA THR A 110 17.06 1.11 -1.74
C THR A 110 15.56 1.02 -1.46
N SER A 111 14.78 1.78 -2.25
CA SER A 111 13.32 1.74 -2.21
C SER A 111 12.74 0.51 -2.92
N SER A 112 13.57 -0.33 -3.55
CA SER A 112 13.14 -1.54 -4.25
C SER A 112 14.18 -2.64 -4.09
N PHE A 113 13.74 -3.84 -3.71
CA PHE A 113 14.59 -5.02 -3.52
C PHE A 113 13.75 -6.30 -3.39
N ASP A 114 14.41 -7.44 -3.63
CA ASP A 114 13.84 -8.77 -3.42
C ASP A 114 14.32 -9.38 -2.10
N PHE A 115 13.50 -10.26 -1.51
CA PHE A 115 13.89 -11.17 -0.44
C PHE A 115 13.18 -12.52 -0.59
N THR A 116 13.79 -13.59 -0.09
CA THR A 116 13.14 -14.91 -0.01
C THR A 116 12.61 -15.11 1.40
N PHE A 117 11.34 -15.51 1.54
CA PHE A 117 10.75 -15.81 2.84
C PHE A 117 11.32 -17.15 3.37
N PRO A 118 12.04 -17.18 4.50
CA PRO A 118 12.72 -18.39 4.96
C PRO A 118 11.74 -19.52 5.32
N TYR A 119 12.14 -20.77 5.05
CA TYR A 119 11.30 -21.94 5.31
C TYR A 119 10.88 -22.11 6.78
N ASP A 120 11.74 -21.72 7.72
CA ASP A 120 11.56 -21.88 9.16
C ASP A 120 10.96 -20.65 9.85
N ALA A 121 10.76 -19.55 9.11
CA ALA A 121 10.06 -18.38 9.60
C ALA A 121 8.54 -18.62 9.62
N ILE A 122 7.88 -18.20 10.69
CA ILE A 122 6.41 -18.29 10.81
C ILE A 122 5.72 -16.93 10.65
N ASP A 123 6.46 -15.85 10.82
CA ASP A 123 5.95 -14.48 10.75
C ASP A 123 7.09 -13.53 10.33
N TYR A 124 6.73 -12.28 10.05
CA TYR A 124 7.69 -11.23 9.73
C TYR A 124 7.14 -9.87 10.10
N ARG A 125 8.04 -8.89 10.13
CA ARG A 125 7.66 -7.49 10.16
C ARG A 125 8.48 -6.68 9.17
N ILE A 126 7.86 -5.62 8.68
CA ILE A 126 8.51 -4.64 7.82
C ILE A 126 8.62 -3.35 8.61
N SER A 127 9.77 -2.69 8.57
CA SER A 127 9.95 -1.39 9.23
C SER A 127 10.61 -0.38 8.31
N ILE A 128 10.21 0.88 8.42
CA ILE A 128 11.03 1.99 7.98
C ILE A 128 12.06 2.24 9.09
N VAL A 129 13.35 2.16 8.80
CA VAL A 129 14.44 2.34 9.77
C VAL A 129 15.11 3.69 9.54
N LYS A 130 15.27 4.47 10.61
CA LYS A 130 15.99 5.73 10.56
C LYS A 130 17.50 5.47 10.45
N PHE A 131 18.17 6.16 9.53
CA PHE A 131 19.62 6.38 9.59
C PHE A 131 19.91 7.83 9.96
N ASN A 132 20.27 8.67 9.00
CA ASN A 132 20.53 10.10 9.22
C ASN A 132 19.35 10.96 8.75
N ASN A 133 18.11 10.51 8.99
CA ASN A 133 16.91 11.16 8.45
C ASN A 133 16.54 12.42 9.23
N GLU A 134 16.18 13.46 8.49
CA GLU A 134 15.61 14.71 9.01
C GLU A 134 14.12 14.77 8.70
N GLU A 135 13.76 14.48 7.44
CA GLU A 135 12.38 14.51 6.95
C GLU A 135 12.09 13.26 6.09
N LEU A 136 10.93 12.66 6.27
CA LEU A 136 10.42 11.52 5.52
C LEU A 136 9.01 11.85 5.04
N GLN A 137 8.74 11.64 3.76
CA GLN A 137 7.37 11.51 3.24
C GLN A 137 7.17 10.06 2.81
N PHE A 138 6.19 9.40 3.39
CA PHE A 138 5.88 8.00 3.13
C PHE A 138 4.47 7.89 2.56
N ASP A 139 4.32 7.18 1.44
CA ASP A 139 3.02 6.92 0.82
C ASP A 139 2.58 5.46 1.06
N SER A 140 3.40 4.50 0.63
CA SER A 140 3.07 3.08 0.74
C SER A 140 4.29 2.16 0.54
N ILE A 141 4.14 0.90 0.93
CA ILE A 141 4.94 -0.22 0.44
C ILE A 141 4.03 -1.15 -0.35
N LEU A 142 4.45 -1.52 -1.55
CA LEU A 142 3.88 -2.61 -2.32
C LEU A 142 4.72 -3.87 -2.11
N LEU A 143 4.04 -4.99 -1.82
CA LEU A 143 4.65 -6.30 -1.61
C LEU A 143 3.90 -7.34 -2.44
N ALA A 144 4.61 -8.09 -3.27
CA ALA A 144 4.07 -9.23 -4.01
C ALA A 144 5.19 -10.21 -4.37
N GLU A 145 4.86 -11.38 -4.91
CA GLU A 145 5.87 -12.28 -5.48
C GLU A 145 6.65 -11.55 -6.59
N SER A 146 7.97 -11.75 -6.63
CA SER A 146 8.86 -10.97 -7.50
C SER A 146 8.55 -11.13 -8.98
N ASP A 147 8.08 -12.31 -9.42
CA ASP A 147 7.68 -12.57 -10.81
C ASP A 147 6.61 -11.58 -11.30
N LEU A 148 5.74 -11.10 -10.41
CA LEU A 148 4.71 -10.14 -10.77
C LEU A 148 5.30 -8.77 -11.12
N PHE A 149 6.36 -8.34 -10.44
CA PHE A 149 7.07 -7.10 -10.76
C PHE A 149 7.91 -7.20 -12.04
N THR A 150 8.18 -8.40 -12.55
CA THR A 150 8.85 -8.59 -13.85
C THR A 150 7.90 -8.41 -15.04
N THR A 151 6.60 -8.65 -14.83
CA THR A 151 5.56 -8.61 -15.86
C THR A 151 4.69 -7.35 -15.77
N MET A 152 4.55 -6.77 -14.57
CA MET A 152 3.77 -5.57 -14.32
C MET A 152 4.66 -4.40 -13.90
N THR A 153 4.22 -3.18 -14.20
CA THR A 153 4.68 -1.95 -13.53
C THR A 153 3.62 -1.50 -12.54
N PHE A 154 4.05 -0.86 -11.45
CA PHE A 154 3.16 -0.35 -10.41
C PHE A 154 3.43 1.12 -10.15
N GLU A 155 2.38 1.92 -10.23
CA GLU A 155 2.39 3.34 -9.90
C GLU A 155 1.35 3.62 -8.82
N THR A 156 1.65 4.56 -7.93
CA THR A 156 0.74 4.96 -6.85
C THR A 156 0.38 6.43 -6.97
N ASP A 157 -0.84 6.79 -6.60
CA ASP A 157 -1.24 8.18 -6.40
C ASP A 157 -1.79 8.34 -4.97
N PRO A 158 -1.00 8.94 -4.06
CA PRO A 158 -1.39 9.05 -2.66
C PRO A 158 -2.53 10.04 -2.41
N ALA A 159 -2.81 10.97 -3.35
CA ALA A 159 -3.87 11.96 -3.22
C ALA A 159 -5.26 11.35 -3.37
N ILE A 160 -5.38 10.26 -4.15
CA ILE A 160 -6.64 9.53 -4.37
C ILE A 160 -6.60 8.10 -3.82
N ASP A 161 -5.56 7.72 -3.10
CA ASP A 161 -5.34 6.35 -2.60
C ASP A 161 -5.45 5.31 -3.73
N ALA A 162 -4.67 5.52 -4.78
CA ALA A 162 -4.68 4.66 -5.96
C ALA A 162 -3.39 3.85 -6.11
N VAL A 163 -3.54 2.63 -6.63
CA VAL A 163 -2.44 1.84 -7.20
C VAL A 163 -2.86 1.38 -8.58
N VAL A 164 -2.03 1.65 -9.59
CA VAL A 164 -2.25 1.22 -10.97
C VAL A 164 -1.16 0.24 -11.34
N ALA A 165 -1.58 -0.97 -11.72
CA ALA A 165 -0.71 -2.00 -12.25
C ALA A 165 -0.93 -2.11 -13.77
N LYS A 166 0.15 -2.06 -14.56
CA LYS A 166 0.08 -2.20 -16.02
C LYS A 166 1.01 -3.30 -16.51
N ASN A 167 0.56 -4.09 -17.47
CA ASN A 167 1.40 -5.08 -18.11
C ASN A 167 2.51 -4.40 -18.94
N ARG A 168 3.76 -4.79 -18.73
CA ARG A 168 4.95 -4.21 -19.38
C ARG A 168 5.01 -4.44 -20.89
N GLU A 169 4.44 -5.55 -21.36
CA GLU A 169 4.61 -6.01 -22.75
C GLU A 169 3.49 -5.55 -23.70
N LEU A 170 2.44 -4.90 -23.19
CA LEU A 170 1.27 -4.56 -23.99
C LEU A 170 1.25 -3.08 -24.40
N SER A 171 1.70 -2.82 -25.63
CA SER A 171 1.62 -1.51 -26.27
C SER A 171 0.32 -1.35 -27.09
N GLN A 172 -0.67 -0.67 -26.52
CA GLN A 172 -1.65 0.19 -27.22
C GLN A 172 -2.75 -0.38 -28.13
N SER A 173 -3.25 -1.62 -28.03
CA SER A 173 -4.59 -1.90 -28.61
C SER A 173 -5.39 -3.00 -27.92
N GLY A 174 -6.62 -2.69 -27.50
CA GLY A 174 -7.56 -3.63 -26.87
C GLY A 174 -7.54 -3.65 -25.34
N GLN A 175 -6.99 -2.61 -24.70
CA GLN A 175 -6.77 -2.56 -23.25
C GLN A 175 -8.03 -2.91 -22.46
N THR A 176 -7.93 -3.99 -21.70
CA THR A 176 -8.92 -4.41 -20.72
C THR A 176 -8.41 -4.05 -19.34
N ALA A 177 -9.32 -3.60 -18.46
CA ALA A 177 -8.92 -3.23 -17.11
C ALA A 177 -9.89 -3.75 -16.06
N THR A 178 -9.35 -4.02 -14.87
CA THR A 178 -10.16 -4.22 -13.66
C THR A 178 -10.01 -3.02 -12.74
N VAL A 179 -11.12 -2.58 -12.16
CA VAL A 179 -11.14 -1.51 -11.15
C VAL A 179 -11.71 -2.07 -9.86
N LEU A 180 -10.88 -2.10 -8.83
CA LEU A 180 -11.25 -2.50 -7.48
C LEU A 180 -11.47 -1.26 -6.62
N LEU A 181 -12.71 -1.03 -6.21
CA LEU A 181 -13.08 -0.05 -5.20
C LEU A 181 -13.08 -0.72 -3.82
N LYS A 182 -12.19 -0.34 -2.91
CA LYS A 182 -12.09 -0.99 -1.60
C LYS A 182 -12.36 -0.01 -0.46
N LYS A 183 -13.25 -0.40 0.45
CA LYS A 183 -13.39 0.29 1.73
C LYS A 183 -12.16 0.01 2.59
N VAL A 184 -11.35 1.04 2.81
CA VAL A 184 -10.14 0.96 3.66
C VAL A 184 -10.56 1.01 5.13
N ASN A 185 -10.16 -0.02 5.88
CA ASN A 185 -10.39 -0.10 7.32
C ASN A 185 -9.09 -0.31 8.11
N TYR A 186 -8.00 -0.65 7.42
CA TYR A 186 -6.74 -1.11 8.01
C TYR A 186 -5.55 -0.55 7.22
N PRO A 187 -4.37 -0.43 7.84
CA PRO A 187 -3.16 0.03 7.16
C PRO A 187 -2.63 -0.97 6.12
N VAL A 188 -3.07 -2.22 6.16
CA VAL A 188 -2.66 -3.24 5.18
C VAL A 188 -3.86 -3.63 4.33
N ASP A 189 -3.71 -3.44 3.03
CA ASP A 189 -4.70 -3.77 2.01
C ASP A 189 -4.17 -4.78 0.99
N THR A 190 -5.05 -5.19 0.09
CA THR A 190 -4.74 -6.18 -0.94
C THR A 190 -5.50 -5.82 -2.20
N MET A 191 -4.76 -5.75 -3.30
CA MET A 191 -5.21 -5.73 -4.68
C MET A 191 -4.93 -7.10 -5.27
N TYR A 192 -5.74 -7.53 -6.24
CA TYR A 192 -5.51 -8.78 -6.94
C TYR A 192 -5.29 -8.51 -8.42
N ILE A 193 -4.18 -9.00 -8.95
CA ILE A 193 -3.87 -8.94 -10.37
C ILE A 193 -4.44 -10.19 -11.03
N ASP A 194 -5.25 -9.97 -12.05
CA ASP A 194 -5.80 -11.02 -12.89
C ASP A 194 -5.18 -10.89 -14.28
N ALA A 195 -4.43 -11.91 -14.68
CA ALA A 195 -3.69 -11.94 -15.94
C ALA A 195 -4.57 -11.86 -17.20
N ARG A 196 -5.90 -11.94 -17.04
CA ARG A 196 -6.86 -11.67 -18.12
C ARG A 196 -6.94 -10.19 -18.49
N PHE A 197 -6.55 -9.30 -17.58
CA PHE A 197 -6.59 -7.85 -17.79
C PHE A 197 -5.20 -7.28 -17.97
N ASP A 198 -5.11 -6.28 -18.82
CA ASP A 198 -3.86 -5.61 -19.16
C ASP A 198 -3.49 -4.59 -18.07
N GLU A 199 -4.51 -4.04 -17.42
CA GLU A 199 -4.37 -3.09 -16.33
C GLU A 199 -5.26 -3.47 -15.13
N ALA A 200 -4.78 -3.19 -13.93
CA ALA A 200 -5.55 -3.32 -12.71
C ALA A 200 -5.42 -2.05 -11.88
N VAL A 201 -6.55 -1.50 -11.44
CA VAL A 201 -6.62 -0.27 -10.65
C VAL A 201 -7.21 -0.59 -9.29
N TYR A 202 -6.51 -0.20 -8.25
CA TYR A 202 -6.99 -0.16 -6.87
C TYR A 202 -7.36 1.28 -6.52
N LEU A 203 -8.53 1.48 -5.92
CA LEU A 203 -8.97 2.75 -5.35
C LEU A 203 -9.45 2.53 -3.92
N GLY A 204 -8.72 3.10 -2.97
CA GLY A 204 -9.04 3.06 -1.55
C GLY A 204 -10.05 4.14 -1.16
N MET A 205 -11.02 3.75 -0.32
CA MET A 205 -12.14 4.63 0.05
C MET A 205 -12.40 4.57 1.54
N THR A 206 -12.49 5.73 2.20
CA THR A 206 -12.83 5.78 3.62
C THR A 206 -14.33 5.53 3.84
N ALA A 207 -14.70 5.06 5.03
CA ALA A 207 -16.10 4.93 5.42
C ALA A 207 -16.88 6.25 5.28
N SER A 208 -16.23 7.38 5.56
CA SER A 208 -16.82 8.71 5.45
C SER A 208 -17.11 9.13 4.00
N MET A 209 -16.26 8.73 3.05
CA MET A 209 -16.46 9.00 1.62
C MET A 209 -17.62 8.16 1.09
N LEU A 210 -17.69 6.88 1.46
CA LEU A 210 -18.75 5.98 1.04
C LEU A 210 -20.13 6.36 1.60
N ALA A 211 -20.19 7.05 2.73
CA ALA A 211 -21.43 7.51 3.34
C ALA A 211 -21.97 8.82 2.74
N ASP A 212 -21.17 9.56 1.97
CA ASP A 212 -21.52 10.87 1.43
C ASP A 212 -21.42 10.88 -0.10
N LYS A 213 -22.58 10.98 -0.76
CA LYS A 213 -22.68 10.93 -2.22
C LYS A 213 -21.97 12.09 -2.92
N GLU A 214 -21.95 13.29 -2.35
CA GLU A 214 -21.29 14.44 -2.99
C GLU A 214 -19.77 14.31 -2.86
N ARG A 215 -19.26 13.91 -1.69
CA ARG A 215 -17.84 13.58 -1.52
C ARG A 215 -17.38 12.52 -2.49
N LEU A 216 -18.18 11.47 -2.65
CA LEU A 216 -17.89 10.39 -3.57
C LEU A 216 -17.86 10.83 -5.05
N LYS A 217 -18.76 11.74 -5.45
CA LYS A 217 -18.73 12.33 -6.80
C LYS A 217 -17.47 13.15 -7.05
N SER A 218 -17.08 14.00 -6.09
CA SER A 218 -15.87 14.82 -6.16
C SER A 218 -14.61 13.95 -6.17
N TYR A 219 -14.59 12.86 -5.40
CA TYR A 219 -13.50 11.89 -5.46
C TYR A 219 -13.35 11.30 -6.87
N PHE A 220 -14.43 10.85 -7.50
CA PHE A 220 -14.34 10.32 -8.87
C PHE A 220 -14.00 11.38 -9.92
N GLU A 221 -14.35 12.65 -9.70
CA GLU A 221 -13.85 13.76 -10.54
C GLU A 221 -12.33 13.92 -10.42
N GLN A 222 -11.77 13.81 -9.21
CA GLN A 222 -10.32 13.84 -9.00
C GLN A 222 -9.65 12.64 -9.65
N VAL A 223 -10.19 11.43 -9.45
CA VAL A 223 -9.70 10.20 -10.09
C VAL A 223 -9.65 10.34 -11.61
N GLN A 224 -10.69 10.89 -12.24
CA GLN A 224 -10.72 11.11 -13.69
C GLN A 224 -9.70 12.17 -14.17
N ALA A 225 -9.33 13.12 -13.32
CA ALA A 225 -8.37 14.17 -13.66
C ALA A 225 -6.90 13.72 -13.54
N THR A 226 -6.62 12.61 -12.86
CA THR A 226 -5.25 12.09 -12.69
C THR A 226 -4.72 11.45 -13.98
N ALA A 227 -3.45 11.73 -14.31
CA ALA A 227 -2.75 11.17 -15.48
C ALA A 227 -2.76 9.63 -15.53
N GLN A 228 -2.65 8.98 -14.36
CA GLN A 228 -2.72 7.52 -14.22
C GLN A 228 -4.04 6.92 -14.74
N MET A 229 -5.13 7.69 -14.72
CA MET A 229 -6.46 7.27 -15.18
C MET A 229 -6.82 7.82 -16.56
N ALA A 230 -6.15 8.88 -17.02
CA ALA A 230 -6.43 9.56 -18.30
C ALA A 230 -6.07 8.70 -19.53
N ASP A 231 -5.12 7.76 -19.38
CA ASP A 231 -4.66 6.87 -20.46
C ASP A 231 -5.35 5.50 -20.48
N LEU A 232 -6.29 5.22 -19.56
CA LEU A 232 -7.01 3.95 -19.51
C LEU A 232 -7.93 3.80 -20.73
N SER A 233 -7.46 3.11 -21.79
CA SER A 233 -8.24 2.84 -23.01
C SER A 233 -9.14 1.62 -22.81
N ILE A 234 -10.22 1.82 -22.09
CA ILE A 234 -11.08 0.75 -21.60
C ILE A 234 -12.04 0.30 -22.69
N SER A 235 -11.73 -0.78 -23.39
CA SER A 235 -12.72 -1.44 -24.25
C SER A 235 -13.61 -2.39 -23.43
N ASP A 236 -13.07 -3.04 -22.40
CA ASP A 236 -13.78 -3.82 -21.38
C ASP A 236 -13.26 -3.49 -19.97
N VAL A 237 -14.12 -2.93 -19.11
CA VAL A 237 -13.82 -2.72 -17.68
C VAL A 237 -14.73 -3.50 -16.78
N GLU A 238 -14.11 -4.29 -15.91
CA GLU A 238 -14.77 -4.91 -14.78
C GLU A 238 -14.55 -4.08 -13.53
N VAL A 239 -15.64 -3.54 -12.97
CA VAL A 239 -15.60 -2.78 -11.71
C VAL A 239 -16.18 -3.62 -10.59
N THR A 240 -15.40 -3.84 -9.54
CA THR A 240 -15.79 -4.59 -8.35
C THR A 240 -15.64 -3.73 -7.10
N GLY A 241 -16.56 -3.88 -6.14
CA GLY A 241 -16.52 -3.22 -4.84
C GLY A 241 -16.29 -4.23 -3.72
N ILE A 242 -15.39 -3.93 -2.78
CA ILE A 242 -15.17 -4.73 -1.57
C ILE A 242 -15.39 -3.87 -0.33
N GLY A 243 -16.33 -4.32 0.51
CA GLY A 243 -16.67 -3.69 1.79
C GLY A 243 -18.03 -3.00 1.76
N MET A 244 -18.61 -2.81 2.95
CA MET A 244 -19.95 -2.23 3.06
C MET A 244 -20.00 -0.81 2.47
N GLY A 245 -20.94 -0.56 1.56
CA GLY A 245 -21.17 0.73 0.92
C GLY A 245 -20.53 0.90 -0.46
N THR A 246 -19.66 -0.02 -0.90
CA THR A 246 -18.99 0.10 -2.20
C THR A 246 -19.94 -0.09 -3.38
N ASP A 247 -21.10 -0.73 -3.22
CA ASP A 247 -22.06 -0.94 -4.32
C ASP A 247 -22.54 0.39 -4.94
N ALA A 248 -22.77 1.41 -4.10
CA ALA A 248 -23.13 2.74 -4.56
C ALA A 248 -21.99 3.42 -5.32
N ALA A 249 -20.75 3.18 -4.89
CA ALA A 249 -19.54 3.66 -5.56
C ALA A 249 -19.33 2.99 -6.92
N VAL A 250 -19.49 1.67 -7.00
CA VAL A 250 -19.43 0.92 -8.26
C VAL A 250 -20.45 1.45 -9.26
N LYS A 251 -21.70 1.65 -8.81
CA LYS A 251 -22.75 2.19 -9.68
C LYS A 251 -22.39 3.58 -10.19
N LEU A 252 -21.99 4.50 -9.31
CA LEU A 252 -21.65 5.87 -9.68
C LEU A 252 -20.42 5.92 -10.61
N PHE A 253 -19.41 5.09 -10.36
CA PHE A 253 -18.23 4.99 -11.21
C PHE A 253 -18.64 4.54 -12.62
N ARG A 254 -19.43 3.47 -12.75
CA ARG A 254 -19.92 2.99 -14.05
C ARG A 254 -20.74 4.04 -14.79
N ASP A 255 -21.67 4.71 -14.10
CA ASP A 255 -22.51 5.75 -14.69
C ASP A 255 -21.66 6.91 -15.25
N LYS A 256 -20.66 7.39 -14.49
CA LYS A 256 -19.75 8.45 -14.96
C LYS A 256 -18.83 7.98 -16.09
N TRP A 257 -18.33 6.74 -16.01
CA TRP A 257 -17.39 6.19 -16.98
C TRP A 257 -18.05 5.92 -18.34
N GLN A 258 -19.31 5.48 -18.37
CA GLN A 258 -20.06 5.27 -19.61
C GLN A 258 -20.34 6.59 -20.34
N ASN A 259 -20.64 7.67 -19.61
CA ASN A 259 -20.91 8.99 -20.18
C ASN A 259 -19.68 9.70 -20.77
N HIS A 260 -18.46 9.14 -20.64
CA HIS A 260 -17.24 9.65 -21.28
C HIS A 260 -16.93 8.98 -22.63
N LYS A 261 -17.74 8.00 -23.06
CA LYS A 261 -17.57 7.28 -24.32
C LYS A 261 -18.46 7.79 -25.47
N ASP A 262 -19.34 8.75 -25.20
CA ASP A 262 -20.18 9.45 -26.20
C ASP A 262 -19.63 10.84 -26.50
#